data_AF-A0A965YZP9-F1
#
_entry.id   AF-A0A965YZP9-F1
#
_cell.length_a   1.000
_cell.length_b   1.000
_cell.length_c   1.000
_cell.angle_alpha   90.00
_cell.angle_beta   90.00
_cell.angle_gamma   90.00
#
_symmetry.space_group_name_H-M   'P 1'
#
loop_
_entity.id
_entity.type
_entity.pdbx_description
1 polymer ?
#
loop_
_entity_poly.entity_id
_entity_poly.type
_entity_poly.pdbx_seq_one_letter_code
_entity_poly.pdbx_strand_id
1 'polypeptide(L)'
;MRALINAFIIHLTLNLLVFLKGWHAFEGKKYARLTLSVLFASEFLFYATGFFFYRHLPEPLVQLMRVTGTSWMLFLLYSGGLWLVIDLVTLAVPGKLRRPFHFLRHTPQKRRILLFILPMVLVAAIMIHGRYRFMHPEVEQIHVTVHKQAGTNDSLRIVVAGDMHLGWMIDRSHTRRFVDLIMAQQADVILFVGDIFDS
;
A
#
# COMPACT_ATOMS: atom_id res chain seq x y z
N MET A 1 13.82 9.20 -14.11
CA MET A 1 14.58 7.94 -14.23
C MET A 1 15.13 7.42 -12.90
N ARG A 2 15.83 8.22 -12.08
CA ARG A 2 16.38 7.75 -10.78
C ARG A 2 15.33 7.17 -9.83
N ALA A 3 14.17 7.84 -9.66
CA ALA A 3 13.10 7.36 -8.79
C ALA A 3 12.51 6.00 -9.23
N LEU A 4 12.35 5.78 -10.54
CA LEU A 4 11.86 4.52 -11.10
C LEU A 4 12.84 3.37 -10.84
N ILE A 5 14.14 3.61 -11.02
CA ILE A 5 15.18 2.61 -10.73
C ILE A 5 15.19 2.27 -9.24
N ASN A 6 15.06 3.27 -8.36
CA ASN A 6 14.99 3.05 -6.92
C ASN A 6 13.77 2.20 -6.54
N ALA A 7 12.59 2.50 -7.11
CA ALA A 7 11.39 1.71 -6.88
C ALA A 7 11.58 0.24 -7.32
N PHE A 8 12.21 0.00 -8.47
CA PHE A 8 12.51 -1.35 -8.93
C PHE A 8 13.49 -2.09 -7.99
N ILE A 9 14.54 -1.41 -7.51
CA ILE A 9 15.49 -2.00 -6.55
C ILE A 9 14.80 -2.35 -5.23
N ILE A 10 13.94 -1.45 -4.72
CA ILE A 10 13.16 -1.69 -3.50
C ILE A 10 12.23 -2.89 -3.72
N HIS A 11 11.51 -2.94 -4.83
CA HIS A 11 10.63 -4.06 -5.19
C HIS A 11 11.39 -5.38 -5.20
N LEU A 12 12.50 -5.45 -5.94
CA LEU A 12 13.34 -6.64 -6.02
C LEU A 12 13.85 -7.07 -4.64
N THR A 13 14.35 -6.12 -3.85
CA THR A 13 14.93 -6.41 -2.52
C THR A 13 13.86 -6.95 -1.57
N LEU A 14 12.71 -6.28 -1.48
CA LEU A 14 11.60 -6.72 -0.63
C LEU A 14 11.06 -8.07 -1.09
N ASN A 15 10.91 -8.28 -2.40
CA ASN A 15 10.42 -9.52 -2.98
C ASN A 15 11.34 -10.69 -2.60
N LEU A 16 12.66 -10.55 -2.76
CA LEU A 16 13.64 -11.54 -2.35
C LEU A 16 13.64 -11.81 -0.84
N LEU A 17 13.66 -10.76 -0.01
CA LEU A 17 13.68 -10.91 1.45
C LEU A 17 12.46 -11.67 1.96
N VAL A 18 11.27 -11.28 1.49
CA VAL A 18 10.02 -11.91 1.91
C VAL A 18 9.92 -13.33 1.38
N PHE A 19 10.32 -13.55 0.12
CA PHE A 19 10.37 -14.88 -0.48
C PHE A 19 11.28 -15.84 0.31
N LEU A 20 12.49 -15.41 0.67
CA LEU A 20 13.43 -16.25 1.43
C LEU A 20 12.88 -16.62 2.82
N LYS A 21 12.22 -15.68 3.51
CA LYS A 21 11.56 -15.98 4.78
C LYS A 21 10.45 -17.02 4.59
N GLY A 22 9.64 -16.89 3.54
CA GLY A 22 8.60 -17.86 3.22
C GLY A 22 9.14 -19.23 2.86
N TRP A 23 10.24 -19.25 2.10
CA TRP A 23 10.95 -20.48 1.75
C TRP A 23 11.40 -21.26 2.99
N HIS A 24 11.90 -20.54 4.00
CA HIS A 24 12.27 -21.12 5.29
C HIS A 24 11.06 -21.51 6.14
N ALA A 25 9.98 -20.73 6.13
CA ALA A 25 8.75 -21.03 6.87
C ALA A 25 8.08 -22.33 6.37
N PHE A 26 8.07 -22.56 5.06
CA PHE A 26 7.48 -23.75 4.42
C PHE A 26 8.49 -24.89 4.19
N GLU A 27 9.58 -24.95 4.97
CA GLU A 27 10.54 -26.04 4.91
C GLU A 27 9.87 -27.41 5.09
N GLY A 28 10.19 -28.37 4.21
CA GLY A 28 9.55 -29.68 4.16
C GLY A 28 8.18 -29.74 3.45
N LYS A 29 7.60 -28.61 3.03
CA LYS A 29 6.31 -28.57 2.30
C LYS A 29 6.50 -28.21 0.83
N LYS A 30 6.73 -29.23 -0.03
CA LYS A 30 6.98 -29.07 -1.47
C LYS A 30 5.92 -28.22 -2.18
N TYR A 31 4.64 -28.53 -2.00
CA TYR A 31 3.56 -27.80 -2.67
C TYR A 31 3.47 -26.34 -2.23
N ALA A 32 3.60 -26.06 -0.93
CA ALA A 32 3.57 -24.68 -0.42
C ALA A 32 4.75 -23.84 -0.97
N ARG A 33 5.95 -24.43 -1.06
CA ARG A 33 7.11 -23.78 -1.68
C ARG A 33 6.90 -23.52 -3.16
N LEU A 34 6.33 -24.49 -3.89
CA LEU A 34 6.02 -24.30 -5.31
C LEU A 34 5.02 -23.16 -5.51
N THR A 35 3.92 -23.14 -4.75
CA THR A 35 2.93 -22.06 -4.81
C THR A 35 3.56 -20.70 -4.50
N LEU A 36 4.40 -20.61 -3.46
CA LEU A 36 5.11 -19.38 -3.11
C LEU A 36 6.03 -18.92 -4.26
N SER A 37 6.81 -19.83 -4.85
CA SER A 37 7.70 -19.51 -5.96
C SER A 37 6.94 -19.04 -7.19
N VAL A 38 5.86 -19.72 -7.56
CA VAL A 38 5.03 -19.31 -8.71
C VAL A 38 4.42 -17.94 -8.47
N LEU A 39 3.85 -17.69 -7.27
CA LEU A 39 3.26 -16.39 -6.94
C LEU A 39 4.28 -15.26 -7.02
N PHE A 40 5.41 -15.38 -6.33
CA PHE A 40 6.43 -14.32 -6.30
C PHE A 40 7.10 -14.13 -7.67
N ALA A 41 7.38 -15.22 -8.40
CA ALA A 41 7.97 -15.11 -9.73
C ALA A 41 6.99 -14.50 -10.74
N SER A 42 5.71 -14.91 -10.72
CA SER A 42 4.69 -14.35 -11.62
C SER A 42 4.47 -12.86 -11.36
N GLU A 43 4.38 -12.45 -10.10
CA GLU A 43 4.26 -11.03 -9.74
C GLU A 43 5.49 -10.24 -10.18
N PHE A 44 6.69 -10.73 -9.87
CA PHE A 44 7.92 -10.04 -10.22
C PHE A 44 8.07 -9.89 -11.74
N LEU A 45 7.77 -10.93 -12.51
CA LEU A 45 7.80 -10.89 -13.97
C LEU A 45 6.73 -9.93 -14.51
N PHE A 46 5.54 -9.91 -13.91
CA PHE A 46 4.48 -8.99 -14.31
C PHE A 46 4.89 -7.52 -14.11
N TYR A 47 5.45 -7.19 -12.94
CA TYR A 47 5.96 -5.86 -12.66
C TYR A 47 7.17 -5.49 -13.54
N ALA A 48 8.15 -6.39 -13.68
CA ALA A 48 9.33 -6.17 -14.52
C ALA A 48 8.95 -5.95 -15.99
N THR A 49 7.97 -6.69 -16.51
CA THR A 49 7.45 -6.51 -17.87
C THR A 49 6.87 -5.12 -18.02
N GLY A 50 6.02 -4.69 -17.09
CA GLY A 50 5.47 -3.34 -17.08
C GLY A 50 6.53 -2.24 -16.93
N PHE A 51 7.65 -2.53 -16.26
CA PHE A 51 8.75 -1.58 -16.08
C PHE A 51 9.61 -1.42 -17.34
N PHE A 52 10.03 -2.52 -17.98
CA PHE A 52 10.94 -2.49 -19.13
C PHE A 52 10.22 -2.20 -20.45
N PHE A 53 8.98 -2.68 -20.60
CA PHE A 53 8.24 -2.59 -21.85
C PHE A 53 7.13 -1.53 -21.82
N TYR A 54 7.12 -0.61 -20.85
CA TYR A 54 6.05 0.40 -20.69
C TYR A 54 5.77 1.25 -21.95
N ARG A 55 6.77 1.44 -22.83
CA ARG A 55 6.61 2.20 -24.08
C ARG A 55 5.94 1.41 -25.21
N HIS A 56 5.93 0.09 -25.10
CA HIS A 56 5.43 -0.83 -26.13
C HIS A 56 4.07 -1.45 -25.76
N LEU A 57 3.62 -1.21 -24.53
CA LEU A 57 2.38 -1.76 -24.01
C LEU A 57 1.26 -0.70 -24.02
N PRO A 58 -0.01 -1.09 -24.19
CA PRO A 58 -1.14 -0.18 -24.04
C PRO A 58 -1.18 0.47 -22.66
N GLU A 59 -1.55 1.74 -22.59
CA GLU A 59 -1.61 2.52 -21.34
C GLU A 59 -2.42 1.84 -20.23
N PRO A 60 -3.62 1.26 -20.47
CA PRO A 60 -4.38 0.58 -19.41
C PRO A 60 -3.64 -0.63 -18.82
N LEU A 61 -2.87 -1.36 -19.64
CA LEU A 61 -2.09 -2.50 -19.20
C LEU A 61 -0.88 -2.06 -18.37
N VAL A 62 -0.22 -0.98 -18.78
CA VAL A 62 0.87 -0.36 -18.01
C VAL A 62 0.37 0.15 -16.67
N GLN A 63 -0.80 0.81 -16.64
CA GLN A 63 -1.43 1.29 -15.42
C GLN A 63 -1.74 0.11 -14.48
N LEU A 64 -2.36 -0.96 -15.00
CA LEU A 64 -2.64 -2.18 -14.22
C LEU A 64 -1.36 -2.79 -13.64
N MET A 65 -0.31 -2.95 -14.46
CA MET A 65 0.99 -3.48 -14.02
C MET A 65 1.62 -2.61 -12.93
N ARG A 66 1.58 -1.29 -13.08
CA ARG A 66 2.11 -0.34 -12.09
C ARG A 66 1.32 -0.42 -10.79
N VAL A 67 -0.01 -0.32 -10.83
CA VAL A 67 -0.86 -0.38 -9.63
C VAL A 67 -0.69 -1.71 -8.91
N THR A 68 -0.63 -2.82 -9.64
CA THR A 68 -0.43 -4.15 -9.06
C THR A 68 0.94 -4.24 -8.39
N GLY A 69 2.01 -3.88 -9.09
CA GLY A 69 3.36 -3.97 -8.56
C GLY A 69 3.64 -2.98 -7.42
N THR A 70 3.15 -1.74 -7.48
CA THR A 70 3.30 -0.79 -6.36
C THR A 70 2.48 -1.21 -5.15
N SER A 71 1.29 -1.79 -5.36
CA SER A 71 0.50 -2.38 -4.27
C SER A 71 1.22 -3.58 -3.66
N TRP A 72 1.78 -4.47 -4.48
CA TRP A 72 2.57 -5.60 -4.00
C TRP A 72 3.81 -5.14 -3.24
N MET A 73 4.52 -4.12 -3.73
CA MET A 73 5.65 -3.52 -3.03
C MET A 73 5.27 -2.99 -1.64
N LEU A 74 4.16 -2.25 -1.53
CA LEU A 74 3.65 -1.77 -0.25
C LEU A 74 3.26 -2.93 0.68
N PHE A 75 2.58 -3.94 0.12
CA PHE A 75 2.24 -5.16 0.84
C PHE A 75 3.48 -5.83 1.44
N LEU A 76 4.53 -6.02 0.63
CA LEU A 76 5.80 -6.58 1.08
C LEU A 76 6.53 -5.70 2.09
N LEU A 77 6.48 -4.38 1.91
CA LEU A 77 7.11 -3.41 2.82
C LEU A 77 6.50 -3.49 4.22
N TYR A 78 5.17 -3.43 4.32
CA TYR A 78 4.49 -3.48 5.62
C TYR A 78 4.58 -4.86 6.27
N SER A 79 4.42 -5.94 5.50
CA SER A 79 4.49 -7.29 6.04
C SER A 79 5.91 -7.67 6.45
N GLY A 80 6.92 -7.31 5.64
CA GLY A 80 8.33 -7.45 5.97
C GLY A 80 8.75 -6.58 7.16
N GLY A 81 8.23 -5.35 7.25
CA GLY A 81 8.43 -4.47 8.40
C GLY A 81 7.87 -5.07 9.69
N LEU A 82 6.65 -5.62 9.65
CA LEU A 82 6.06 -6.28 10.81
C LEU A 82 6.86 -7.53 11.23
N TRP A 83 7.42 -8.28 10.28
CA TRP A 83 8.35 -9.37 10.61
C TRP A 83 9.64 -8.90 11.22
N LEU A 84 10.21 -7.81 10.72
CA LEU A 84 11.41 -7.23 11.29
C LEU A 84 11.16 -6.84 12.75
N VAL A 85 10.00 -6.26 13.06
CA VAL A 85 9.58 -5.99 14.44
C VAL A 85 9.45 -7.28 15.26
N ILE A 86 8.78 -8.31 14.73
CA ILE A 86 8.62 -9.61 15.43
C ILE A 86 9.98 -10.26 15.71
N ASP A 87 10.90 -10.23 14.75
CA ASP A 87 12.25 -10.78 14.87
C ASP A 87 13.03 -9.99 15.93
N LEU A 88 12.99 -8.64 15.90
CA LEU A 88 13.64 -7.79 16.91
C LEU A 88 13.10 -8.05 18.32
N VAL A 89 11.77 -8.12 18.49
CA VAL A 89 11.13 -8.44 19.77
C VAL A 89 11.56 -9.83 20.26
N THR A 90 11.66 -10.81 19.36
CA THR A 90 12.09 -12.17 19.70
C THR A 90 13.56 -12.20 20.16
N LEU A 91 14.41 -11.37 19.56
CA LEU A 91 15.83 -11.25 19.91
C LEU A 91 16.07 -10.48 21.21
N ALA A 92 15.21 -9.52 21.54
CA ALA A 92 15.28 -8.74 22.78
C ALA A 92 15.00 -9.56 24.06
N VAL A 93 14.45 -10.77 23.94
CA VAL A 93 14.21 -11.66 25.09
C VAL A 93 15.53 -12.16 25.68
N PRO A 94 15.80 -11.96 26.99
CA PRO A 94 17.02 -12.41 27.65
C PRO A 94 17.29 -13.90 27.43
N GLY A 95 18.53 -14.25 27.08
CA GLY A 95 18.97 -15.63 26.82
C GLY A 95 18.91 -16.07 25.34
N LYS A 96 18.14 -15.39 24.48
CA LYS A 96 18.07 -15.71 23.03
C LYS A 96 19.07 -14.96 22.17
N LEU A 97 19.57 -13.83 22.68
CA LEU A 97 20.58 -12.99 22.02
C LEU A 97 21.91 -13.73 21.77
N ARG A 98 22.23 -14.76 22.57
CA ARG A 98 23.47 -15.53 22.47
C ARG A 98 23.52 -16.50 21.27
N ARG A 99 22.38 -16.95 20.76
CA ARG A 99 22.30 -17.88 19.60
C ARG A 99 21.03 -17.63 18.76
N PRO A 100 20.95 -16.49 18.05
CA PRO A 100 19.75 -16.11 17.28
C PRO A 100 19.36 -17.19 16.26
N PHE A 101 20.34 -17.70 15.49
CA PHE A 101 20.09 -18.72 14.47
C PHE A 101 19.66 -20.10 15.02
N HIS A 102 20.04 -20.45 16.24
CA HIS A 102 19.70 -21.75 16.85
C HIS A 102 18.23 -21.78 17.32
N PHE A 103 17.74 -20.69 17.91
CA PHE A 103 16.35 -20.59 18.37
C PHE A 103 15.36 -20.51 17.20
N LEU A 104 15.67 -19.76 16.14
CA LEU A 104 14.86 -19.77 14.92
C LEU A 104 14.81 -21.18 14.31
N ARG A 105 15.93 -21.92 14.28
CA ARG A 105 16.04 -23.31 13.77
C ARG A 105 15.33 -24.39 14.62
N HIS A 106 15.07 -24.14 15.91
CA HIS A 106 14.30 -25.06 16.76
C HIS A 106 12.84 -24.62 17.00
N THR A 107 12.42 -23.50 16.40
CA THR A 107 11.01 -23.10 16.44
C THR A 107 10.15 -24.12 15.72
N PRO A 108 9.06 -24.63 16.33
CA PRO A 108 8.16 -25.58 15.69
C PRO A 108 7.66 -25.07 14.34
N GLN A 109 7.62 -25.94 13.33
CA GLN A 109 7.24 -25.58 11.96
C GLN A 109 5.88 -24.86 11.89
N LYS A 110 4.89 -25.31 12.69
CA LYS A 110 3.58 -24.66 12.80
C LYS A 110 3.69 -23.19 13.23
N ARG A 111 4.56 -22.89 14.21
CA ARG A 111 4.78 -21.53 14.69
C ARG A 111 5.49 -20.67 13.64
N ARG A 112 6.45 -21.21 12.89
CA ARG A 112 7.10 -20.48 11.78
C ARG A 112 6.11 -20.08 10.69
N ILE A 113 5.28 -21.03 10.27
CA ILE A 113 4.23 -20.79 9.27
C ILE A 113 3.24 -19.74 9.80
N LEU A 114 2.82 -19.84 11.06
CA LEU A 114 1.91 -18.86 11.67
C LEU A 114 2.53 -17.44 11.68
N LEU A 115 3.78 -17.31 12.12
CA LEU A 115 4.49 -16.02 12.16
C LEU A 115 4.71 -15.42 10.76
N PHE A 116 4.78 -16.26 9.73
CA PHE A 116 4.83 -15.82 8.34
C PHE A 116 3.44 -15.37 7.85
N ILE A 117 2.41 -16.20 8.00
CA ILE A 117 1.07 -15.96 7.43
C ILE A 117 0.34 -14.82 8.14
N LEU A 118 0.46 -14.70 9.47
CA LEU A 118 -0.33 -13.74 10.24
C LEU A 118 -0.10 -12.28 9.78
N PRO A 119 1.14 -11.78 9.65
CA PRO A 119 1.43 -10.45 9.08
C PRO A 119 0.95 -10.27 7.65
N MET A 120 1.06 -11.30 6.82
CA MET A 120 0.56 -11.26 5.43
C MET A 120 -0.95 -11.06 5.39
N VAL A 121 -1.70 -11.83 6.18
CA VAL A 121 -3.16 -11.72 6.24
C VAL A 121 -3.58 -10.37 6.84
N LEU A 122 -2.91 -9.91 7.90
CA LEU A 122 -3.20 -8.63 8.54
C LEU A 122 -3.00 -7.46 7.57
N VAL A 123 -1.84 -7.40 6.89
CA VAL A 123 -1.55 -6.32 5.93
C VAL A 123 -2.50 -6.39 4.74
N ALA A 124 -2.81 -7.58 4.21
CA ALA A 124 -3.80 -7.74 3.16
C ALA A 124 -5.17 -7.20 3.58
N ALA A 125 -5.64 -7.52 4.80
CA ALA A 125 -6.91 -7.03 5.32
C ALA A 125 -6.93 -5.50 5.45
N ILE A 126 -5.85 -4.91 5.98
CA ILE A 126 -5.72 -3.44 6.09
C ILE A 126 -5.74 -2.79 4.72
N MET A 127 -5.01 -3.34 3.74
CA MET A 127 -4.97 -2.80 2.38
C MET A 127 -6.32 -2.92 1.67
N ILE A 128 -7.02 -4.04 1.83
CA ILE A 128 -8.39 -4.23 1.30
C ILE A 128 -9.33 -3.20 1.93
N HIS A 129 -9.25 -3.00 3.25
CA HIS A 129 -10.04 -2.00 3.95
C HIS A 129 -9.71 -0.57 3.48
N GLY A 130 -8.42 -0.25 3.32
CA GLY A 130 -7.97 1.03 2.77
C GLY A 130 -8.50 1.28 1.35
N ARG A 131 -8.46 0.25 0.49
CA ARG A 131 -9.07 0.33 -0.84
C ARG A 131 -10.58 0.55 -0.76
N TYR A 132 -11.27 -0.13 0.15
CA TYR A 132 -12.70 0.09 0.36
C TYR A 132 -13.00 1.53 0.76
N ARG A 133 -12.27 2.10 1.73
CA ARG A 133 -12.39 3.51 2.14
C ARG A 133 -12.12 4.47 0.99
N PHE A 134 -11.08 4.22 0.20
CA PHE A 134 -10.79 5.02 -1.00
C PHE A 134 -11.92 4.95 -2.05
N MET A 135 -12.59 3.81 -2.17
CA MET A 135 -13.73 3.65 -3.08
C MET A 135 -15.05 4.25 -2.55
N HIS A 136 -15.12 4.53 -1.25
CA HIS A 136 -16.30 5.09 -0.57
C HIS A 136 -15.88 6.33 0.24
N PRO A 137 -15.50 7.42 -0.44
CA PRO A 137 -15.15 8.66 0.24
C PRO A 137 -16.33 9.19 1.07
N GLU A 138 -16.05 9.65 2.27
CA GLU A 138 -17.01 10.26 3.19
C GLU A 138 -16.80 11.78 3.21
N VAL A 139 -17.90 12.53 3.21
CA VAL A 139 -17.86 13.99 3.37
C VAL A 139 -17.90 14.31 4.86
N GLU A 140 -16.86 14.94 5.36
CA GLU A 140 -16.78 15.44 6.73
C GLU A 140 -17.28 16.89 6.80
N GLN A 141 -18.24 17.15 7.68
CA GLN A 141 -18.78 18.50 7.90
C GLN A 141 -18.21 19.09 9.18
N ILE A 142 -17.48 20.19 9.04
CA ILE A 142 -16.85 20.90 10.16
C ILE A 142 -17.52 22.25 10.32
N HIS A 143 -18.01 22.54 11.53
CA HIS A 143 -18.59 23.84 11.87
C HIS A 143 -17.53 24.73 12.51
N VAL A 144 -17.20 25.84 11.85
CA VAL A 144 -16.23 26.82 12.35
C VAL A 144 -16.95 28.14 12.62
N THR A 145 -16.94 28.58 13.87
CA THR A 145 -17.48 29.89 14.26
C THR A 145 -16.37 30.94 14.19
N VAL A 146 -16.58 31.98 13.40
CA VAL A 146 -15.65 33.11 13.30
C VAL A 146 -16.26 34.32 13.99
N HIS A 147 -15.63 34.80 15.07
CA HIS A 147 -16.08 35.98 15.81
C HIS A 147 -15.68 37.29 15.11
N LYS A 148 -16.17 37.48 13.87
CA LYS A 148 -15.97 38.70 13.10
C LYS A 148 -17.31 39.13 12.50
N GLN A 149 -17.51 40.44 12.37
CA GLN A 149 -18.70 40.97 11.70
C GLN A 149 -18.62 40.66 10.21
N ALA A 150 -19.66 40.03 9.66
CA ALA A 150 -19.75 39.59 8.27
C ALA A 150 -20.90 40.27 7.49
N GLY A 151 -21.26 41.50 7.86
CA GLY A 151 -22.35 42.23 7.22
C GLY A 151 -23.69 41.51 7.39
N THR A 152 -24.38 41.20 6.28
CA THR A 152 -25.67 40.48 6.25
C THR A 152 -25.53 38.95 6.15
N ASN A 153 -24.30 38.42 6.06
CA ASN A 153 -24.08 36.99 5.90
C ASN A 153 -23.86 36.31 7.25
N ASP A 154 -24.83 35.51 7.67
CA ASP A 154 -24.78 34.80 8.96
C ASP A 154 -24.00 33.48 8.89
N SER A 155 -23.83 32.90 7.70
CA SER A 155 -23.07 31.66 7.49
C SER A 155 -22.52 31.57 6.06
N LEU A 156 -21.48 30.75 5.90
CA LEU A 156 -20.86 30.48 4.60
C LEU A 156 -20.58 28.98 4.52
N ARG A 157 -21.02 28.33 3.45
CA ARG A 157 -20.71 26.93 3.17
C ARG A 157 -19.51 26.85 2.25
N ILE A 158 -18.41 26.34 2.77
CA ILE A 158 -17.16 26.16 2.02
C ILE A 158 -16.89 24.68 1.85
N VAL A 159 -16.63 24.24 0.61
CA VAL A 159 -16.00 22.95 0.37
C VAL A 159 -14.51 23.17 0.20
N VAL A 160 -13.71 22.41 0.94
CA VAL A 160 -12.26 22.38 0.81
C VAL A 160 -11.87 21.01 0.27
N ALA A 161 -11.16 20.99 -0.85
CA ALA A 161 -10.63 19.78 -1.46
C ALA A 161 -9.12 19.95 -1.66
N GLY A 162 -8.32 18.96 -1.25
CA GLY A 162 -6.88 19.06 -1.40
C GLY A 162 -6.18 17.72 -1.54
N ASP A 163 -4.91 17.80 -1.92
CA ASP A 163 -4.01 16.66 -2.17
C ASP A 163 -4.68 15.56 -3.01
N MET A 164 -5.34 15.99 -4.08
CA MET A 164 -6.12 15.11 -4.94
C MET A 164 -5.24 14.28 -5.86
N HIS A 165 -4.00 14.70 -6.13
CA HIS A 165 -2.99 13.94 -6.91
C HIS A 165 -3.58 13.28 -8.17
N LEU A 166 -4.35 14.05 -8.96
CA LEU A 166 -5.01 13.58 -10.16
C LEU A 166 -3.97 13.18 -11.20
N GLY A 167 -4.07 11.96 -11.73
CA GLY A 167 -3.04 11.44 -12.64
C GLY A 167 -3.25 9.98 -12.99
N TRP A 168 -2.16 9.25 -13.20
CA TRP A 168 -2.21 7.85 -13.64
C TRP A 168 -2.83 6.90 -12.59
N MET A 169 -2.80 7.25 -11.30
CA MET A 169 -3.42 6.46 -10.24
C MET A 169 -4.87 6.86 -10.00
N ILE A 170 -5.17 8.16 -10.01
CA ILE A 170 -6.51 8.72 -9.84
C ILE A 170 -7.04 9.14 -11.20
N ASP A 171 -7.66 8.17 -11.87
CA ASP A 171 -8.19 8.33 -13.22
C ASP A 171 -9.48 9.20 -13.28
N ARG A 172 -9.95 9.43 -14.51
CA ARG A 172 -11.14 10.24 -14.79
C ARG A 172 -12.41 9.76 -14.06
N SER A 173 -12.53 8.45 -13.81
CA SER A 173 -13.70 7.90 -13.12
C SER A 173 -13.71 8.30 -11.64
N HIS A 174 -12.54 8.23 -11.00
CA HIS A 174 -12.36 8.69 -9.63
C HIS A 174 -12.54 10.22 -9.53
N THR A 175 -11.97 10.97 -10.47
CA THR A 175 -12.14 12.44 -10.52
C THR A 175 -13.60 12.83 -10.63
N ARG A 176 -14.37 12.18 -11.52
CA ARG A 176 -15.80 12.46 -11.68
C ARG A 176 -16.56 12.25 -10.38
N ARG A 177 -16.28 11.17 -9.66
CA ARG A 177 -16.89 10.91 -8.35
C ARG A 177 -16.57 12.02 -7.34
N PHE A 178 -15.33 12.53 -7.31
CA PHE A 178 -14.99 13.65 -6.45
C PHE A 178 -15.74 14.94 -6.83
N VAL A 179 -15.87 15.22 -8.12
CA VAL A 179 -16.68 16.35 -8.62
C VAL A 179 -18.14 16.21 -8.16
N ASP A 180 -18.74 15.02 -8.33
CA ASP A 180 -20.13 14.77 -7.94
C ASP A 180 -20.34 14.99 -6.42
N LEU A 181 -19.39 14.56 -5.58
CA LEU A 181 -19.42 14.78 -4.12
C LEU A 181 -19.32 16.26 -3.74
N ILE A 182 -18.42 17.00 -4.40
CA ILE A 182 -18.24 18.44 -4.18
C ILE A 182 -19.51 19.20 -4.58
N MET A 183 -20.06 18.90 -5.76
CA MET A 183 -21.28 19.56 -6.28
C MET A 183 -22.51 19.25 -5.41
N ALA A 184 -22.60 18.05 -4.84
CA ALA A 184 -23.68 17.67 -3.94
C ALA A 184 -23.75 18.51 -2.65
N GLN A 185 -22.65 19.18 -2.27
CA GLN A 185 -22.63 20.02 -1.07
C GLN A 185 -23.31 21.37 -1.24
N GLN A 186 -23.55 21.82 -2.49
CA GLN A 186 -24.11 23.15 -2.79
C GLN A 186 -23.36 24.28 -2.06
N ALA A 187 -22.03 24.24 -2.14
CA ALA A 187 -21.17 25.21 -1.47
C ALA A 187 -21.20 26.58 -2.15
N ASP A 188 -21.07 27.64 -1.36
CA ASP A 188 -20.92 29.01 -1.85
C ASP A 188 -19.52 29.23 -2.44
N VAL A 189 -18.52 28.55 -1.85
CA VAL A 189 -17.12 28.63 -2.27
C VAL A 189 -16.51 27.23 -2.26
N ILE A 190 -15.76 26.92 -3.33
CA ILE A 190 -14.94 25.71 -3.42
C ILE A 190 -13.47 26.14 -3.39
N LEU A 191 -12.73 25.66 -2.40
CA LEU A 191 -11.31 25.91 -2.24
C LEU A 191 -10.53 24.64 -2.59
N PHE A 192 -9.70 24.72 -3.62
CA PHE A 192 -8.70 23.69 -3.89
C PHE A 192 -7.39 24.07 -3.19
N VAL A 193 -6.93 23.22 -2.26
CA VAL A 193 -5.73 23.45 -1.44
C VAL A 193 -4.69 22.35 -1.69
N GLY A 194 -3.40 22.67 -1.70
CA GLY A 194 -2.35 21.67 -1.95
C GLY A 194 -2.30 21.18 -3.39
N ASP A 195 -1.85 19.94 -3.58
CA ASP A 195 -1.50 19.41 -4.90
C ASP A 195 -2.72 18.79 -5.61
N ILE A 196 -3.07 19.37 -6.75
CA ILE A 196 -4.23 18.93 -7.55
C ILE A 196 -3.83 17.85 -8.55
N PHE A 197 -2.68 18.00 -9.21
CA PHE A 197 -2.25 17.14 -10.30
C PHE A 197 -0.91 16.48 -9.99
N ASP A 198 -0.81 15.21 -10.32
CA ASP A 198 0.46 14.51 -10.42
C ASP A 198 1.00 14.59 -11.85
N SER A 199 2.31 14.82 -11.97
CA SER A 199 3.05 14.88 -13.25
C SER A 199 3.78 13.58 -13.58
#